data_AF-A0A946FFV5-F1
#
_entry.id   AF-A0A946FFV5-F1
#
_cell.length_a   1.000
_cell.length_b   1.000
_cell.length_c   1.000
_cell.angle_alpha   90.00
_cell.angle_beta   90.00
_cell.angle_gamma   90.00
#
_symmetry.space_group_name_H-M   'P 1'
#
loop_
_entity.id
_entity.type
_entity.pdbx_description
1 polymer ?
#
loop_
_entity_poly.entity_id
_entity_poly.type
_entity_poly.pdbx_seq_one_letter_code
_entity_poly.pdbx_strand_id
1 'polypeptide(L)' 'MARSLKKGPYVHHSLVKKVQANVESGKKSVIKTWSRASMIIPDFVGQTIAVHNGRQFVPVYVTENMVGH' A
#
# COMPACT_ATOMS: atom_id res chain seq x y z
N MET A 1 -13.58 0.88 -9.38
CA MET A 1 -14.77 1.35 -8.63
C MET A 1 -14.29 2.35 -7.60
N ALA A 2 -14.49 3.65 -7.83
CA ALA A 2 -14.05 4.68 -6.90
C ALA A 2 -14.96 4.71 -5.66
N ARG A 3 -14.37 4.80 -4.46
CA ARG A 3 -15.11 4.95 -3.21
C ARG A 3 -15.70 6.37 -3.14
N SER A 4 -16.85 6.52 -2.47
CA SER A 4 -17.44 7.85 -2.26
C SER A 4 -16.49 8.78 -1.49
N LEU A 5 -16.28 10.01 -1.99
CA LEU A 5 -15.42 11.03 -1.39
C LEU A 5 -15.76 11.32 0.08
N LYS A 6 -17.05 11.28 0.45
CA LYS A 6 -17.49 11.52 1.84
C LYS A 6 -16.96 10.51 2.86
N LYS A 7 -16.56 9.30 2.42
CA LYS A 7 -16.08 8.22 3.29
C LYS A 7 -14.55 8.22 3.46
N GLY A 8 -13.84 9.08 2.74
CA GLY A 8 -12.39 9.13 2.73
C GLY A 8 -11.72 7.89 2.11
N PRO A 9 -10.38 7.91 2.06
CA PRO A 9 -9.61 6.79 1.54
C PRO A 9 -9.80 5.53 2.40
N TYR A 10 -9.87 4.38 1.74
CA TYR A 10 -9.86 3.10 2.44
C TYR A 10 -8.45 2.51 2.37
N VAL A 11 -7.91 2.14 3.52
CA VAL A 11 -6.66 1.40 3.62
C VAL A 11 -6.87 0.30 4.65
N HIS A 12 -6.43 -0.91 4.33
CA HIS A 12 -6.54 -2.03 5.25
C HIS A 12 -5.63 -1.82 6.47
N HIS A 13 -6.19 -1.95 7.68
CA HIS A 13 -5.47 -1.67 8.93
C HIS A 13 -4.16 -2.46 9.06
N SER A 14 -4.13 -3.73 8.63
CA SER A 14 -2.91 -4.55 8.68
C SER A 14 -1.84 -4.12 7.67
N LEU A 15 -2.23 -3.46 6.57
CA LEU A 15 -1.29 -2.93 5.59
C LEU A 15 -0.61 -1.68 6.15
N VAL A 16 -1.39 -0.76 6.73
CA VAL A 16 -0.87 0.44 7.41
C VAL A 16 0.14 0.08 8.48
N LYS A 17 -0.21 -0.86 9.38
CA LYS A 17 0.68 -1.29 10.46
C LYS A 17 2.02 -1.85 9.94
N LYS A 18 2.00 -2.61 8.85
CA LYS A 18 3.22 -3.17 8.24
C LYS A 18 4.08 -2.08 7.62
N VAL A 19 3.45 -1.11 6.93
CA VAL A 19 4.17 0.01 6.33
C VAL A 19 4.83 0.87 7.39
N GLN A 20 4.09 1.25 8.44
CA GLN A 20 4.61 2.02 9.57
C GLN A 20 5.80 1.31 10.23
N ALA A 21 5.67 0.02 10.54
CA ALA A 21 6.78 -0.75 11.11
C ALA A 21 8.02 -0.79 10.19
N ASN A 22 7.83 -0.86 8.87
CA ASN A 22 8.94 -0.85 7.90
C ASN A 22 9.64 0.51 7.87
N VAL A 23 8.86 1.60 7.87
CA VAL A 23 9.35 2.99 7.94
C VAL A 23 10.13 3.22 9.23
N GLU A 24 9.57 2.86 10.39
CA GLU A 24 10.23 2.98 11.70
C GLU A 24 11.53 2.17 11.76
N SER A 25 11.55 0.98 11.16
CA SER A 25 12.74 0.13 11.12
C SER A 25 13.82 0.63 10.16
N GLY A 26 13.51 1.58 9.28
CA GLY A 26 14.38 2.05 8.19
C GLY A 26 14.70 0.99 7.13
N LYS A 27 14.08 -0.20 7.19
CA LYS A 27 14.31 -1.30 6.26
C LYS A 27 13.43 -1.11 5.02
N LYS A 28 14.00 -1.31 3.84
CA LYS A 28 13.27 -1.33 2.56
C LYS A 28 12.77 -2.74 2.22
N SER A 29 12.21 -3.44 3.20
CA SER A 29 11.74 -4.81 3.00
C SER A 29 10.47 -4.83 2.15
N VAL A 30 10.28 -5.86 1.33
CA VAL A 30 9.11 -5.99 0.46
C VAL A 30 7.87 -6.39 1.28
N ILE A 31 6.85 -5.54 1.27
CA ILE A 31 5.61 -5.76 2.04
C ILE A 31 4.62 -6.54 1.18
N LYS A 32 4.29 -7.77 1.56
CA LYS A 32 3.26 -8.58 0.87
C LYS A 32 1.86 -8.21 1.34
N THR A 33 0.95 -8.01 0.38
CA THR A 33 -0.47 -7.71 0.62
C THR A 33 -1.40 -8.47 -0.31
N TRP A 34 -2.51 -8.95 0.25
CA TRP A 34 -3.68 -9.42 -0.51
C TRP A 34 -4.73 -8.34 -0.68
N SER A 35 -4.64 -7.25 0.10
CA SER A 35 -5.61 -6.16 0.04
C SER A 35 -5.28 -5.24 -1.14
N ARG A 36 -5.76 -5.61 -2.32
CA ARG A 36 -5.73 -4.78 -3.53
C ARG A 36 -6.73 -3.62 -3.53
N ALA A 37 -7.60 -3.57 -2.52
CA ALA A 37 -8.63 -2.54 -2.39
C ALA A 37 -8.15 -1.31 -1.60
N SER A 38 -6.95 -1.37 -1.01
CA SER A 38 -6.36 -0.28 -0.26
C SER A 38 -5.82 0.79 -1.20
N MET A 39 -6.14 2.04 -0.93
CA MET A 39 -5.60 3.19 -1.66
C MET A 39 -4.16 3.46 -1.22
N ILE A 40 -3.36 3.96 -2.16
CA ILE A 40 -2.01 4.46 -1.88
C ILE A 40 -2.11 5.81 -1.16
N ILE A 41 -1.64 5.84 0.08
CA ILE A 41 -1.49 7.06 0.90
C ILE A 41 -0.05 7.58 0.86
N PRO A 42 0.21 8.86 1.19
CA PRO A 42 1.55 9.43 1.17
C PRO A 42 2.60 8.62 1.94
N ASP A 43 2.22 8.01 3.07
CA ASP A 43 3.10 7.18 3.90
C ASP A 43 3.67 5.94 3.18
N PHE A 44 3.09 5.57 2.03
CA PHE A 44 3.52 4.39 1.27
C PHE A 44 4.61 4.73 0.25
N VAL A 45 4.87 6.01 0.00
CA VAL A 45 5.87 6.47 -0.96
C VAL A 45 7.26 5.97 -0.56
N GLY A 46 7.99 5.42 -1.52
CA GLY A 46 9.32 4.87 -1.30
C GLY A 46 9.35 3.43 -0.75
N GLN A 47 8.19 2.81 -0.56
CA GLN A 47 8.07 1.40 -0.16
C GLN A 47 7.82 0.49 -1.38
N THR A 48 8.28 -0.75 -1.28
CA THR A 48 7.98 -1.79 -2.28
C THR A 48 6.88 -2.69 -1.74
N ILE A 49 5.72 -2.67 -2.39
CA ILE A 49 4.55 -3.45 -2.01
C ILE A 49 4.33 -4.56 -3.03
N ALA A 50 4.39 -5.80 -2.56
CA ALA A 50 4.06 -7.00 -3.32
C ALA A 50 2.55 -7.24 -3.26
N VAL A 51 1.82 -6.92 -4.33
CA VAL A 51 0.36 -7.04 -4.43
C VAL A 51 -0.02 -8.37 -5.08
N HIS A 52 -0.92 -9.12 -4.43
CA HIS A 52 -1.41 -10.38 -4.98
C HIS A 52 -2.40 -10.14 -6.13
N ASN A 53 -2.11 -10.71 -7.32
CA ASN A 53 -2.97 -10.61 -8.49
C ASN A 53 -3.94 -11.79 -8.68
N GLY A 54 -3.92 -12.78 -7.78
CA GLY A 54 -4.71 -14.02 -7.89
C GLY A 54 -3.86 -15.25 -8.20
N ARG A 55 -2.62 -15.06 -8.71
CA ARG A 55 -1.66 -16.13 -9.00
C ARG A 55 -0.33 -15.91 -8.29
N GLN A 56 0.17 -14.68 -8.29
CA GLN A 56 1.46 -14.33 -7.74
C GLN A 56 1.44 -12.93 -7.11
N PHE A 57 2.48 -12.66 -6.34
CA PHE A 57 2.74 -11.34 -5.79
C PHE A 57 3.56 -10.51 -6.77
N VAL A 58 2.98 -9.46 -7.30
CA VAL A 58 3.65 -8.52 -8.19
C VAL A 58 4.26 -7.40 -7.34
N PRO A 59 5.60 -7.24 -7.32
CA PRO A 59 6.23 -6.14 -6.61
C PRO A 59 6.00 -4.83 -7.33
N VAL A 60 5.47 -3.83 -6.62
CA VAL A 60 5.26 -2.47 -7.11
C VAL A 60 6.02 -1.53 -6.20
N TYR A 61 6.90 -0.72 -6.78
CA TYR A 61 7.56 0.36 -6.06
C TYR A 61 6.70 1.62 -6.14
N VAL A 62 6.34 2.18 -4.97
CA VAL A 62 5.39 3.28 -4.88
C VAL A 62 6.11 4.63 -5.04
N THR A 63 5.64 5.43 -5.99
CA THR A 63 6.11 6.80 -6.23
C THR A 63 5.03 7.82 -5.87
N GLU A 64 5.39 9.10 -5.71
CA GLU A 64 4.44 10.16 -5.32
C GLU A 64 3.25 10.30 -6.29
N ASN A 65 3.49 10.12 -7.59
CA ASN A 65 2.45 10.19 -8.61
C ASN A 65 1.38 9.09 -8.48
N MET A 66 1.62 8.08 -7.65
CA MET A 66 0.68 6.98 -7.41
C MET A 66 -0.26 7.23 -6.22
N VAL A 67 -0.06 8.32 -5.46
CA VAL A 67 -0.92 8.65 -4.32
C VAL A 67 -2.35 8.92 -4.80
N GLY A 68 -3.33 8.29 -4.16
CA GLY A 68 -4.75 8.40 -4.52
C GLY A 68 -5.27 7.30 -5.44
N HIS A 69 -4.41 6.40 -5.93
CA HIS A 69 -4.79 5.22 -6.73
C HIS A 69 -5.11 3.99 -5.87
#